data_AF-A0A7C7WG67-F1
#
_entry.id   AF-A0A7C7WG67-F1
#
_cell.length_a   1.000
_cell.length_b   1.000
_cell.length_c   1.000
_cell.angle_alpha   90.00
_cell.angle_beta   90.00
_cell.angle_gamma   90.00
#
_symmetry.space_group_name_H-M   'P 1'
#
loop_
_entity.id
_entity.type
_entity.pdbx_description
1 polymer ?
#
loop_
_entity_poly.entity_id
_entity_poly.type
_entity_poly.pdbx_seq_one_letter_code
_entity_poly.pdbx_strand_id
1 'polypeptide(L)' 'MADDAVDALVVTGAGKMFSGGADIREFGQSPPPGTPHLPTVIDAIEASEKPVVAAIHGFALGGGLFEQGE' A
#
# COMPACT_ATOMS: atom_id res chain seq x y z
N MET A 1 -14.41 2.18 -3.70
CA MET A 1 -14.71 1.79 -5.10
C MET A 1 -15.97 2.50 -5.55
N ALA A 2 -15.94 3.81 -5.84
CA ALA A 2 -17.17 4.61 -6.04
C ALA A 2 -17.37 5.14 -7.47
N ASP A 3 -16.32 5.16 -8.28
CA ASP A 3 -16.38 5.63 -9.65
C ASP A 3 -16.57 4.45 -10.60
N ASP A 4 -17.75 4.34 -11.20
CA ASP A 4 -18.12 3.26 -12.12
C ASP A 4 -17.32 3.28 -13.43
N ALA A 5 -16.70 4.41 -13.80
CA ALA A 5 -15.85 4.50 -14.99
C ALA A 5 -14.46 3.87 -14.80
N VAL A 6 -14.09 3.54 -13.56
CA VAL A 6 -12.81 2.89 -13.26
C VAL A 6 -12.99 1.37 -13.27
N ASP A 7 -12.28 0.66 -14.14
CA ASP A 7 -12.35 -0.81 -14.20
C ASP A 7 -11.33 -1.52 -13.30
N ALA A 8 -10.20 -0.87 -13.00
CA ALA A 8 -9.08 -1.45 -12.25
C ALA A 8 -8.23 -0.37 -11.59
N LEU A 9 -7.41 -0.76 -10.62
CA LEU A 9 -6.44 0.12 -9.95
C LEU A 9 -5.02 -0.39 -10.16
N VAL A 10 -4.09 0.54 -10.38
CA VAL A 10 -2.65 0.25 -10.42
C VAL A 10 -1.97 0.98 -9.27
N VAL A 11 -1.26 0.24 -8.43
CA VAL A 11 -0.41 0.79 -7.37
C VAL A 11 1.05 0.72 -7.84
N THR A 12 1.76 1.84 -7.77
CA THR A 12 3.18 1.90 -8.17
C THR A 12 3.94 2.92 -7.33
N GLY A 13 5.26 2.79 -7.29
CA GLY A 13 6.15 3.75 -6.62
C GLY A 13 6.66 4.82 -7.59
N ALA A 14 6.96 6.01 -7.07
CA ALA A 14 7.65 7.03 -7.84
C ALA A 14 9.17 6.85 -7.77
N GLY A 15 9.89 7.29 -8.81
CA GLY A 15 11.34 7.30 -8.81
C GLY A 15 11.95 5.91 -9.00
N LYS A 16 12.94 5.54 -8.17
CA LYS A 16 13.83 4.40 -8.43
C LYS A 16 13.33 3.05 -7.88
N MET A 17 12.28 3.04 -7.07
CA MET A 17 11.77 1.82 -6.43
C MET A 17 10.25 1.90 -6.20
N PHE A 18 9.64 0.74 -5.96
CA PHE A 18 8.24 0.60 -5.60
C PHE A 18 7.98 1.06 -4.16
N SER A 19 8.63 0.44 -3.18
CA SER A 19 8.48 0.78 -1.75
C SER A 19 9.70 0.36 -0.94
N GLY A 20 10.20 1.26 -0.10
CA GLY A 20 11.30 1.00 0.83
C GLY A 20 10.86 0.37 2.16
N GLY A 21 9.55 0.18 2.36
CA GLY A 21 8.98 -0.26 3.64
C GLY A 21 8.70 0.90 4.58
N ALA A 22 8.75 0.63 5.89
CA ALA A 22 8.43 1.61 6.92
C ALA A 22 9.43 2.79 6.93
N ASP A 23 8.93 3.99 7.16
CA ASP A 23 9.77 5.18 7.32
C ASP A 23 10.41 5.20 8.71
N ILE A 24 11.73 5.02 8.77
CA ILE A 24 12.50 5.00 10.03
C ILE A 24 12.34 6.30 10.82
N ARG A 25 12.06 7.43 10.16
CA ARG A 25 11.90 8.73 10.83
C ARG A 25 10.64 8.80 11.69
N GLU A 26 9.66 7.96 11.41
CA GLU A 26 8.39 7.89 12.15
C GLU A 26 8.51 7.00 13.40
N PHE A 27 9.64 6.32 13.61
CA PHE A 27 9.81 5.42 14.74
C PHE A 27 9.80 6.19 16.05
N GLY A 28 8.96 5.74 17.00
CA GLY A 28 8.77 6.40 18.29
C GLY A 28 7.92 7.67 18.23
N GLN A 29 7.33 8.00 17.09
CA GLN A 29 6.40 9.10 16.93
C GLN A 29 4.96 8.57 16.89
N SER A 30 4.02 9.36 17.44
CA SER A 30 2.60 9.07 17.24
C SER A 30 2.18 9.52 15.84
N PRO A 31 1.54 8.68 15.04
CA PRO A 31 1.08 9.06 13.71
C PRO A 31 0.03 10.17 13.80
N PRO A 32 -0.07 11.05 12.78
CA PRO A 32 -1.14 12.03 12.70
C PRO A 32 -2.53 11.38 12.82
N PRO A 33 -3.51 12.06 13.43
CA PRO A 33 -4.87 11.54 13.52
C PRO A 33 -5.43 11.19 12.14
N GLY A 34 -6.02 9.99 12.02
CA GLY A 34 -6.59 9.50 10.77
C GLY A 34 -5.60 8.83 9.81
N THR A 35 -4.33 8.66 10.20
CA THR A 35 -3.37 7.87 9.41
C THR A 35 -3.78 6.39 9.45
N PRO A 36 -4.06 5.74 8.31
CA PRO A 36 -4.40 4.33 8.30
C PRO A 36 -3.16 3.49 8.60
N HIS A 37 -3.35 2.41 9.36
CA HIS A 37 -2.30 1.41 9.52
C HIS A 37 -2.20 0.55 8.26
N LEU A 38 -1.00 0.03 7.98
CA LEU A 38 -0.76 -0.78 6.79
C LEU A 38 -1.74 -1.96 6.65
N PRO A 39 -2.07 -2.75 7.70
CA PRO A 39 -3.07 -3.81 7.58
C PRO A 39 -4.43 -3.31 7.10
N THR A 40 -4.89 -2.16 7.59
CA THR A 40 -6.17 -1.57 7.15
C THR A 40 -6.14 -1.19 5.66
N VAL A 41 -4.98 -0.79 5.13
CA VAL A 41 -4.83 -0.52 3.69
C VAL A 41 -4.85 -1.83 2.89
N ILE A 42 -4.19 -2.89 3.39
CA ILE A 42 -4.20 -4.22 2.79
C ILE A 42 -5.63 -4.77 2.75
N ASP A 43 -6.34 -4.76 3.87
CA ASP A 43 -7.74 -5.20 3.97
C ASP A 43 -8.63 -4.46 2.95
N ALA A 44 -8.42 -3.16 2.77
CA ALA A 44 -9.17 -2.37 1.80
C ALA A 44 -8.85 -2.73 0.33
N ILE A 45 -7.60 -3.15 0.05
CA ILE A 45 -7.19 -3.64 -1.26
C ILE A 45 -7.77 -5.04 -1.51
N GLU A 46 -7.73 -5.92 -0.51
CA GLU A 46 -8.27 -7.29 -0.59
C GLU A 46 -9.79 -7.32 -0.72
N ALA A 47 -10.48 -6.42 -0.01
CA ALA A 47 -11.93 -6.25 -0.09
C ALA A 47 -12.38 -5.49 -1.35
N SER A 48 -11.46 -5.06 -2.22
CA SER A 48 -11.80 -4.34 -3.44
C SER A 48 -12.56 -5.22 -4.42
N GLU A 49 -13.75 -4.79 -4.83
CA GLU A 49 -14.51 -5.43 -5.90
C GLU A 49 -13.85 -5.27 -7.28
N LYS A 50 -12.95 -4.29 -7.41
CA LYS A 50 -12.21 -4.01 -8.65
C LYS A 50 -10.80 -4.59 -8.54
N PRO A 51 -10.25 -5.20 -9.61
CA PRO A 51 -8.90 -5.74 -9.59
C PRO A 51 -7.86 -4.66 -9.28
N VAL A 52 -6.95 -4.98 -8.36
CA VAL A 52 -5.82 -4.14 -7.99
C VAL A 52 -4.53 -4.80 -8.44
N VAL A 53 -3.72 -4.07 -9.20
CA VAL A 53 -2.44 -4.56 -9.74
C VAL A 53 -1.29 -3.74 -9.14
N ALA A 54 -0.33 -4.41 -8.51
CA ALA A 54 0.92 -3.78 -8.09
C ALA A 54 1.93 -3.78 -9.26
N ALA A 55 2.24 -2.60 -9.79
CA ALA A 55 3.30 -2.41 -10.78
C ALA A 55 4.63 -2.16 -10.07
N ILE A 56 5.33 -3.25 -9.73
CA ILE A 56 6.56 -3.25 -8.94
C ILE A 56 7.78 -3.04 -9.84
N HIS A 57 8.61 -2.04 -9.51
CA HIS A 57 9.93 -1.81 -10.10
C HIS A 57 10.98 -1.52 -9.02
N GLY A 58 12.24 -1.84 -9.31
CA GLY A 58 13.32 -1.69 -8.33
C GLY A 58 13.09 -2.59 -7.12
N PHE A 59 12.98 -2.00 -5.93
CA PHE A 59 12.81 -2.73 -4.67
C PHE A 59 11.41 -2.56 -4.08
N ALA A 60 10.91 -3.64 -3.49
CA ALA A 60 9.76 -3.68 -2.60
C ALA A 60 10.23 -4.34 -1.29
N LEU A 61 10.34 -3.57 -0.22
CA LEU A 61 10.91 -4.04 1.06
C LEU A 61 9.88 -3.96 2.18
N GLY A 62 9.98 -4.88 3.15
CA GLY A 62 9.10 -4.92 4.32
C GLY A 62 7.63 -4.96 3.94
N GLY A 63 6.82 -4.08 4.52
CA GLY A 63 5.38 -3.98 4.26
C GLY A 63 4.98 -3.65 2.82
N GLY A 64 5.93 -3.34 1.93
CA GLY A 64 5.68 -3.21 0.49
C GLY A 64 5.73 -4.53 -0.30
N LEU A 65 6.11 -5.65 0.33
CA LEU A 65 6.26 -6.96 -0.31
C LEU A 65 5.55 -8.10 0.45
N PHE A 66 5.42 -8.00 1.78
CA PHE A 66 4.79 -9.06 2.58
C PHE A 66 3.28 -8.89 2.71
N GLU A 67 2.56 -9.98 2.46
CA GLU A 67 1.22 -10.23 3.00
C GLU A 67 1.40 -10.63 4.48
N GLN A 68 0.76 -9.92 5.41
CA GLN A 68 0.68 -10.34 6.80
C GLN A 68 -0.49 -11.31 6.95
N GLY A 69 -0.29 -12.55 6.49
CA GLY A 69 -1.20 -13.66 6.75
C GLY A 69 -0.92 -14.28 8.12
N GLU A 70 -1.59 -13.74 9.15
CA GLU A 70 -2.36 -14.43 10.23
C GLU A 70 -2.96 -13.40 11.18
#